data_AF-A0A2C9KKH3-F1
#
_entry.id   AF-A0A2C9KKH3-F1
#
_cell.length_a   1.000
_cell.length_b   1.000
_cell.length_c   1.000
_cell.angle_alpha   90.00
_cell.angle_beta   90.00
_cell.angle_gamma   90.00
#
_symmetry.space_group_name_H-M   'P 1'
#
loop_
_entity.id
_entity.type
_entity.pdbx_description
1 polymer ?
#
loop_
_entity_poly.entity_id
_entity_poly.type
_entity_poly.pdbx_seq_one_letter_code
_entity_poly.pdbx_strand_id
1 'polypeptide(L)'
;MNSITGFVIAVTVSYLTTVNAGTSDLGPVVATYTPACQLVVDYNSSEVLNLTVSCNYISIYAGYLYSVKLGFCTENEYNNLTVTVCGGNVTDTEVSPARTNFYAAVNNVSHSCQSNIYTCIKSSVIPIVMRQQEQFCSLMSLNVNGTTSELCLTTGDYNCTQDEFNQLKTAACSVNSTTVDQNFSRALLNTTSKCQSMISHCAGTSTEAWIDVLVQKYCDSLKINSDAGSAEECFKQDGACTSAEFDMLKLAACGQETTTSTVISPTSPRNTATNISVASVIFVLSLSAAFCGGFF
;
A
#
# COMPACT_ATOMS: atom_id res chain seq x y z
N MET A 1 -13.06 12.62 10.67
CA MET A 1 -11.99 11.63 10.41
C MET A 1 -11.56 11.06 11.75
N ASN A 2 -12.32 10.08 12.26
CA ASN A 2 -12.02 9.37 13.51
C ASN A 2 -11.92 7.88 13.17
N SER A 3 -10.83 7.26 13.62
CA SER A 3 -10.64 5.83 13.84
C SER A 3 -10.33 4.90 12.64
N ILE A 4 -9.10 5.01 12.11
CA ILE A 4 -8.32 3.84 11.63
C ILE A 4 -7.55 3.19 12.80
N THR A 5 -7.66 3.74 14.02
CA THR A 5 -7.01 3.26 15.25
C THR A 5 -7.58 1.97 15.83
N GLY A 6 -8.61 1.38 15.21
CA GLY A 6 -9.35 0.23 15.77
C GLY A 6 -8.73 -1.15 15.55
N PHE A 7 -7.76 -1.32 14.64
CA PHE A 7 -7.28 -2.66 14.25
C PHE A 7 -6.02 -3.15 14.97
N VAL A 8 -5.48 -2.38 15.92
CA VAL A 8 -4.26 -2.76 16.67
C VAL A 8 -4.58 -3.54 17.98
N ILE A 9 -5.85 -3.64 18.39
CA ILE A 9 -6.23 -4.14 19.74
C ILE A 9 -6.90 -5.53 19.72
N ALA A 10 -6.49 -6.43 18.82
CA ALA A 10 -6.96 -7.83 18.86
C ALA A 10 -5.85 -8.89 18.68
N VAL A 11 -4.57 -8.49 18.82
CA VAL A 11 -3.42 -9.43 18.90
C VAL A 11 -2.68 -9.28 20.24
N THR A 12 -3.44 -9.05 21.30
CA THR A 12 -2.98 -9.10 22.69
C THR A 12 -3.91 -10.09 23.37
N VAL A 13 -3.51 -11.34 23.63
CA VAL A 13 -3.26 -11.80 25.02
C VAL A 13 -2.53 -13.16 25.09
N SER A 14 -2.11 -13.79 23.98
CA SER A 14 -1.62 -15.19 24.06
C SER A 14 -0.11 -15.43 23.84
N TYR A 15 0.75 -14.41 23.76
CA TYR A 15 2.18 -14.60 23.44
C TYR A 15 3.19 -13.99 24.44
N LEU A 16 2.75 -13.69 25.68
CA LEU A 16 3.55 -12.98 26.68
C LEU A 16 4.54 -13.84 27.49
N THR A 17 4.94 -15.03 27.04
CA THR A 17 5.84 -15.89 27.84
C THR A 17 7.15 -16.31 27.19
N THR A 18 7.49 -15.87 25.97
CA THR A 18 8.80 -16.22 25.37
C THR A 18 9.41 -15.14 24.48
N VAL A 19 9.70 -13.96 25.04
CA VAL A 19 10.67 -13.04 24.41
C VAL A 19 11.68 -12.59 25.46
N ASN A 20 12.71 -13.42 25.62
CA ASN A 20 13.92 -13.10 26.38
C ASN A 20 14.97 -12.40 25.49
N ALA A 21 14.58 -11.84 24.35
CA ALA A 21 15.42 -10.92 23.60
C ALA A 21 15.28 -9.55 24.27
N GLY A 22 16.33 -9.13 24.98
CA GLY A 22 16.41 -7.78 25.50
C GLY A 22 16.08 -6.81 24.38
N THR A 23 15.26 -5.79 24.67
CA THR A 23 14.97 -4.68 23.75
C THR A 23 16.30 -4.14 23.27
N SER A 24 16.74 -4.62 22.11
CA SER A 24 17.97 -4.16 21.50
C SER A 24 17.69 -2.71 21.20
N ASP A 25 18.54 -1.80 21.68
CA ASP A 25 18.41 -0.40 21.32
C ASP A 25 18.50 -0.34 19.79
N LEU A 26 17.36 -0.09 19.14
CA LEU A 26 17.27 0.03 17.68
C LEU A 26 17.75 1.40 17.21
N GLY A 27 17.96 2.35 18.14
CA GLY A 27 18.41 3.71 17.83
C GLY A 27 19.65 3.73 16.94
N PRO A 28 20.75 3.02 17.27
CA PRO A 28 21.94 2.96 16.43
C PRO A 28 21.71 2.40 15.02
N VAL A 29 20.79 1.44 14.87
CA VAL A 29 20.48 0.81 13.58
C VAL A 29 19.64 1.77 12.73
N VAL A 30 18.56 2.29 13.31
CA VAL A 30 17.64 3.23 12.65
C VAL A 30 18.34 4.55 12.29
N ALA A 31 19.29 5.00 13.11
CA ALA A 31 20.10 6.19 12.81
C ALA A 31 20.96 6.08 11.54
N THR A 32 21.19 4.86 11.02
CA THR A 32 21.88 4.66 9.73
C THR A 32 20.95 4.72 8.53
N TYR A 33 19.63 4.72 8.75
CA TYR A 33 18.63 4.77 7.69
C TYR A 33 18.47 6.20 7.18
N THR A 34 17.87 6.32 6.02
CA THR A 34 17.43 7.57 5.43
C THR A 34 16.49 8.30 6.39
N PRO A 35 16.53 9.64 6.47
CA PRO A 35 15.67 10.37 7.39
C PRO A 35 14.18 10.09 7.13
N ALA A 36 13.81 9.80 5.88
CA ALA A 36 12.46 9.45 5.50
C ALA A 36 12.03 8.08 6.06
N CYS A 37 12.94 7.10 6.12
CA CYS A 37 12.71 5.83 6.78
C CYS A 37 12.66 5.98 8.31
N GLN A 38 13.57 6.77 8.89
CA GLN A 38 13.58 7.08 10.32
C GLN A 38 12.22 7.65 10.77
N LEU A 39 11.71 8.64 10.03
CA LEU A 39 10.38 9.21 10.25
C LEU A 39 9.27 8.16 10.28
N VAL A 40 9.28 7.22 9.34
CA VAL A 40 8.23 6.19 9.26
C VAL A 40 8.35 5.18 10.39
N VAL A 41 9.57 4.81 10.77
CA VAL A 41 9.84 3.94 11.92
C VAL A 41 9.41 4.60 13.22
N ASP A 42 9.68 5.90 13.39
CA ASP A 42 9.28 6.67 14.56
C ASP A 42 7.76 6.84 14.64
N TYR A 43 7.12 7.19 13.50
CA TYR A 43 5.67 7.41 13.42
C TYR A 43 4.87 6.14 13.64
N ASN A 44 5.38 4.99 13.16
CA ASN A 44 4.78 3.67 13.36
C ASN A 44 5.48 2.89 14.47
N SER A 45 6.09 3.58 15.44
CA SER A 45 6.87 2.93 16.49
C SER A 45 6.08 1.84 17.21
N SER A 46 4.76 1.95 17.39
CA SER A 46 3.93 0.87 17.94
C SER A 46 3.85 -0.38 17.06
N GLU A 47 3.81 -0.24 15.73
CA GLU A 47 3.80 -1.36 14.77
C GLU A 47 5.20 -1.96 14.60
N VAL A 48 6.24 -1.11 14.58
CA VAL A 48 7.64 -1.54 14.58
C VAL A 48 8.00 -2.22 15.91
N LEU A 49 7.44 -1.77 17.03
CA LEU A 49 7.58 -2.45 18.32
C LEU A 49 6.89 -3.82 18.29
N ASN A 50 5.72 -3.96 17.66
CA ASN A 50 5.09 -5.28 17.49
C ASN A 50 5.95 -6.26 16.67
N LEU A 51 6.66 -5.73 15.67
CA LEU A 51 7.70 -6.44 14.89
C LEU A 51 8.80 -7.00 15.81
N THR A 52 9.31 -6.18 16.75
CA THR A 52 10.33 -6.61 17.74
C THR A 52 9.86 -7.65 18.73
N VAL A 53 8.56 -7.71 18.99
CA VAL A 53 8.00 -8.64 19.99
C VAL A 53 7.71 -10.01 19.40
N SER A 54 7.26 -10.10 18.15
CA SER A 54 6.68 -11.35 17.66
C SER A 54 7.53 -12.10 16.63
N CYS A 55 8.42 -11.40 15.90
CA CYS A 55 9.17 -11.92 14.74
C CYS A 55 8.40 -12.92 13.87
N ASN A 56 7.08 -12.74 13.81
CA ASN A 56 6.20 -13.62 13.07
C ASN A 56 5.95 -13.01 11.69
N TYR A 57 5.61 -13.88 10.74
CA TYR A 57 5.40 -13.47 9.36
C TYR A 57 4.36 -12.35 9.22
N ILE A 58 3.31 -12.35 10.05
CA ILE A 58 2.23 -11.35 9.97
C ILE A 58 2.74 -9.96 10.38
N SER A 59 3.47 -9.85 11.49
CA SER A 59 4.04 -8.57 11.96
C SER A 59 5.13 -8.07 11.02
N ILE A 60 5.99 -8.96 10.53
CA ILE A 60 7.01 -8.62 9.51
C ILE A 60 6.34 -8.17 8.21
N TYR A 61 5.25 -8.80 7.80
CA TYR A 61 4.55 -8.38 6.61
C TYR A 61 3.89 -7.02 6.81
N ALA A 62 3.20 -6.79 7.93
CA ALA A 62 2.58 -5.50 8.24
C ALA A 62 3.60 -4.36 8.26
N GLY A 63 4.74 -4.55 8.94
CA GLY A 63 5.82 -3.56 8.97
C GLY A 63 6.38 -3.26 7.58
N TYR A 64 6.48 -4.27 6.71
CA TYR A 64 6.90 -4.08 5.32
C TYR A 64 5.89 -3.22 4.54
N LEU A 65 4.59 -3.44 4.74
CA LEU A 65 3.55 -2.64 4.10
C LEU A 65 3.63 -1.17 4.52
N TYR A 66 3.76 -0.88 5.81
CA TYR A 66 3.79 0.49 6.30
C TYR A 66 5.13 1.19 6.06
N SER A 67 6.24 0.47 6.20
CA SER A 67 7.59 1.04 6.10
C SER A 67 8.06 1.17 4.66
N VAL A 68 7.79 0.15 3.84
CA VAL A 68 8.27 0.06 2.46
C VAL A 68 7.15 0.39 1.46
N LYS A 69 6.00 -0.28 1.50
CA LYS A 69 4.95 -0.07 0.47
C LYS A 69 4.19 1.24 0.62
N LEU A 70 4.10 1.78 1.84
CA LEU A 70 3.54 3.11 2.14
C LEU A 70 4.62 4.16 2.42
N GLY A 71 5.59 3.80 3.26
CA GLY A 71 6.65 4.68 3.73
C GLY A 71 7.89 4.68 2.87
N PHE A 72 8.86 5.53 3.21
CA PHE A 72 10.08 5.74 2.43
C PHE A 72 11.25 4.84 2.80
N CYS A 73 11.03 3.81 3.63
CA CYS A 73 12.06 2.81 3.80
C CYS A 73 12.28 2.08 2.48
N THR A 74 13.53 2.02 2.06
CA THR A 74 14.00 1.10 1.05
C THR A 74 13.81 -0.33 1.54
N GLU A 75 13.72 -1.27 0.60
CA GLU A 75 13.67 -2.70 0.93
C GLU A 75 14.92 -3.12 1.70
N ASN A 76 16.09 -2.56 1.38
CA ASN A 76 17.32 -2.82 2.10
C ASN A 76 17.29 -2.34 3.56
N GLU A 77 16.78 -1.14 3.84
CA GLU A 77 16.65 -0.66 5.24
C GLU A 77 15.69 -1.54 6.04
N TYR A 78 14.54 -1.89 5.45
CA TYR A 78 13.58 -2.76 6.12
C TYR A 78 14.12 -4.19 6.33
N ASN A 79 14.87 -4.71 5.35
CA ASN A 79 15.52 -6.01 5.45
C ASN A 79 16.58 -5.99 6.56
N ASN A 80 17.41 -4.95 6.61
CA ASN A 80 18.40 -4.77 7.68
C ASN A 80 17.73 -4.70 9.05
N LEU A 81 16.60 -3.99 9.16
CA LEU A 81 15.81 -3.93 10.40
C LEU A 81 15.30 -5.32 10.79
N THR A 82 14.71 -6.04 9.83
CA THR A 82 14.18 -7.39 10.05
C THR A 82 15.27 -8.40 10.41
N VAL A 83 16.44 -8.33 9.76
CA VAL A 83 17.61 -9.17 10.07
C VAL A 83 18.11 -8.86 11.48
N THR A 84 18.22 -7.59 11.83
CA THR A 84 18.72 -7.17 13.14
C THR A 84 17.78 -7.59 14.27
N VAL A 85 16.47 -7.49 14.04
CA VAL A 85 15.44 -7.81 15.04
C VAL A 85 15.14 -9.31 15.11
N CYS A 86 15.07 -9.99 13.97
CA CYS A 86 14.56 -11.36 13.85
C CYS A 86 15.59 -12.40 13.40
N GLY A 87 16.83 -12.00 13.07
CA GLY A 87 17.91 -12.90 12.68
C GLY A 87 17.70 -13.65 11.35
N GLY A 88 16.70 -13.25 10.55
CA GLY A 88 16.36 -13.90 9.28
C GLY A 88 17.12 -13.31 8.09
N ASN A 89 17.50 -14.14 7.12
CA ASN A 89 18.03 -13.67 5.83
C ASN A 89 16.85 -13.25 4.93
N VAL A 90 16.78 -11.97 4.56
CA VAL A 90 15.82 -11.50 3.56
C VAL A 90 16.52 -11.40 2.21
N THR A 91 15.86 -11.86 1.15
CA THR A 91 16.35 -11.74 -0.22
C THR A 91 16.23 -10.31 -0.70
N ASP A 92 17.32 -9.76 -1.24
CA ASP A 92 17.31 -8.46 -1.90
C ASP A 92 16.31 -8.47 -3.07
N THR A 93 15.47 -7.44 -3.09
CA THR A 93 14.56 -7.20 -4.21
C THR A 93 15.24 -6.24 -5.17
N GLU A 94 15.16 -6.53 -6.47
CA GLU A 94 15.73 -5.66 -7.49
C GLU A 94 15.03 -4.30 -7.48
N VAL A 95 15.79 -3.24 -7.24
CA VAL A 95 15.30 -1.86 -7.20
C VAL A 95 15.43 -1.25 -8.59
N SER A 96 14.32 -0.79 -9.16
CA SER A 96 14.34 -0.17 -10.49
C SER A 96 15.13 1.16 -10.51
N PRO A 97 15.61 1.61 -11.69
CA PRO A 97 16.21 2.94 -11.83
C PRO A 97 15.25 4.08 -11.45
N ALA A 98 13.97 3.96 -11.79
CA ALA A 98 12.95 4.96 -11.48
C ALA A 98 12.81 5.15 -9.96
N ARG A 99 12.72 4.02 -9.25
CA ARG A 99 12.64 3.98 -7.79
C ARG A 99 13.89 4.54 -7.12
N THR A 100 15.07 4.11 -7.59
CA THR A 100 16.36 4.57 -7.09
C THR A 100 16.49 6.10 -7.20
N ASN A 101 16.15 6.64 -8.38
CA ASN A 101 16.30 8.06 -8.65
C ASN A 101 15.31 8.92 -7.84
N PHE A 102 14.06 8.48 -7.74
CA PHE A 102 13.06 9.20 -6.95
C PHE A 102 13.43 9.22 -5.45
N TYR A 103 13.83 8.08 -4.86
CA TYR A 103 14.23 8.09 -3.44
C TYR A 103 15.53 8.83 -3.18
N ALA A 104 16.49 8.83 -4.11
CA ALA A 104 17.66 9.69 -3.99
C ALA A 104 17.25 11.18 -3.88
N ALA A 105 16.26 11.63 -4.65
CA ALA A 105 15.73 12.99 -4.52
C ALA A 105 14.98 13.23 -3.20
N VAL A 106 14.16 12.27 -2.74
CA VAL A 106 13.50 12.34 -1.43
C VAL A 106 14.51 12.47 -0.29
N ASN A 107 15.63 11.75 -0.35
CA ASN A 107 16.66 11.83 0.69
C ASN A 107 17.46 13.14 0.67
N ASN A 108 17.40 13.90 -0.42
CA ASN A 108 18.12 15.15 -0.60
C ASN A 108 17.30 16.40 -0.24
N VAL A 109 16.00 16.25 0.03
CA VAL A 109 15.16 17.36 0.53
C VAL A 109 15.18 17.41 2.06
N SER A 110 14.70 18.51 2.65
CA SER A 110 14.63 18.71 4.08
C SER A 110 13.73 17.68 4.78
N HIS A 111 14.00 17.44 6.06
CA HIS A 111 13.21 16.52 6.88
C HIS A 111 11.72 16.91 6.95
N SER A 112 11.43 18.22 7.01
CA SER A 112 10.05 18.73 6.95
C SER A 112 9.37 18.36 5.63
N CYS A 113 10.08 18.53 4.50
CA CYS A 113 9.57 18.11 3.20
C CYS A 113 9.35 16.60 3.15
N GLN A 114 10.29 15.77 3.61
CA GLN A 114 10.14 14.30 3.66
C GLN A 114 8.89 13.87 4.43
N SER A 115 8.65 14.49 5.59
CA SER A 115 7.43 14.26 6.39
C SER A 115 6.16 14.66 5.62
N ASN A 116 6.19 15.76 4.88
CA ASN A 116 5.04 16.16 4.07
C ASN A 116 4.78 15.22 2.90
N ILE A 117 5.83 14.71 2.23
CA ILE A 117 5.65 13.73 1.17
C ILE A 117 4.96 12.48 1.72
N TYR A 118 5.29 12.03 2.94
CA TYR A 118 4.59 10.91 3.60
C TYR A 118 3.11 11.21 3.79
N THR A 119 2.80 12.36 4.38
CA THR A 119 1.43 12.80 4.65
C THR A 119 0.63 12.91 3.35
N CYS A 120 1.21 13.51 2.31
CA CYS A 120 0.59 13.66 1.00
C CYS A 120 0.33 12.32 0.32
N ILE A 121 1.29 11.40 0.32
CA ILE A 121 1.09 10.07 -0.28
C ILE A 121 0.00 9.30 0.48
N LYS A 122 -0.03 9.38 1.82
CA LYS A 122 -1.03 8.66 2.64
C LYS A 122 -2.44 9.26 2.57
N SER A 123 -2.59 10.49 2.07
CA SER A 123 -3.88 11.18 2.02
C SER A 123 -4.91 10.52 1.09
N SER A 124 -4.47 9.68 0.15
CA SER A 124 -5.30 9.00 -0.84
C SER A 124 -4.65 7.70 -1.29
N VAL A 125 -5.46 6.73 -1.72
CA VAL A 125 -4.95 5.51 -2.37
C VAL A 125 -4.30 5.77 -3.73
N ILE A 126 -4.64 6.86 -4.42
CA ILE A 126 -4.13 7.12 -5.77
C ILE A 126 -2.62 7.36 -5.75
N PRO A 127 -2.08 8.28 -4.93
CA PRO A 127 -0.63 8.41 -4.75
C PRO A 127 0.09 7.10 -4.39
N ILE A 128 -0.54 6.26 -3.56
CA ILE A 128 0.00 4.95 -3.17
C ILE A 128 0.14 4.05 -4.39
N VAL A 129 -0.92 3.91 -5.20
CA VAL A 129 -0.88 3.10 -6.43
C VAL A 129 0.14 3.65 -7.43
N MET A 130 0.19 4.98 -7.62
CA MET A 130 1.17 5.60 -8.52
C MET A 130 2.61 5.26 -8.08
N ARG A 131 2.88 5.33 -6.78
CA ARG A 131 4.18 4.96 -6.22
C ARG A 131 4.50 3.49 -6.41
N GLN A 132 3.56 2.60 -6.07
CA GLN A 132 3.74 1.14 -6.19
C GLN A 132 4.02 0.70 -7.62
N GLN A 133 3.38 1.34 -8.60
CA GLN A 133 3.61 1.11 -10.04
C GLN A 133 4.66 2.05 -10.66
N GLU A 134 5.45 2.73 -9.82
CA GLU A 134 6.59 3.57 -10.22
C GLU A 134 6.24 4.67 -11.24
N GLN A 135 5.01 5.15 -11.20
CA GLN A 135 4.50 6.30 -11.95
C GLN A 135 4.91 7.62 -11.28
N PHE A 136 6.18 7.78 -10.91
CA PHE A 136 6.62 8.93 -10.11
C PHE A 136 6.37 10.27 -10.81
N CYS A 137 6.59 10.37 -12.12
CA CYS A 137 6.32 11.61 -12.84
C CYS A 137 4.83 12.00 -12.81
N SER A 138 3.94 11.03 -13.01
CA SER A 138 2.49 11.19 -12.90
C SER A 138 2.09 11.54 -11.47
N LEU A 139 2.71 10.90 -10.47
CA LEU A 139 2.53 11.22 -9.05
C LEU A 139 2.86 12.69 -8.77
N MET A 140 3.95 13.26 -9.31
CA MET A 140 4.30 14.67 -9.12
C MET A 140 3.43 15.65 -9.90
N SER A 141 2.62 15.16 -10.84
CA SER A 141 1.68 15.96 -11.64
C SER A 141 0.22 15.65 -11.32
N LEU A 142 -0.03 14.86 -10.28
CA LEU A 142 -1.36 14.40 -9.91
C LEU A 142 -2.24 15.57 -9.44
N ASN A 143 -3.51 15.52 -9.80
CA ASN A 143 -4.55 16.44 -9.33
C ASN A 143 -5.79 15.63 -8.97
N VAL A 144 -6.06 15.48 -7.67
CA VAL A 144 -7.26 14.80 -7.17
C VAL A 144 -8.18 15.85 -6.55
N ASN A 145 -9.33 16.07 -7.18
CA ASN A 145 -10.36 17.01 -6.72
C ASN A 145 -9.84 18.44 -6.43
N GLY A 146 -8.92 18.95 -7.27
CA GLY A 146 -8.36 20.29 -7.12
C GLY A 146 -7.13 20.38 -6.23
N THR A 147 -6.79 19.31 -5.50
CA THR A 147 -5.53 19.21 -4.76
C THR A 147 -4.46 18.65 -5.67
N THR A 148 -3.52 19.50 -6.10
CA THR A 148 -2.35 19.06 -6.86
C THR A 148 -1.28 18.51 -5.93
N SER A 149 -0.40 17.63 -6.42
CA SER A 149 0.76 17.18 -5.66
C SER A 149 1.65 18.34 -5.22
N GLU A 150 1.81 19.35 -6.06
CA GLU A 150 2.50 20.60 -5.71
C GLU A 150 1.84 21.30 -4.52
N LEU A 151 0.52 21.51 -4.58
CA LEU A 151 -0.21 22.16 -3.50
C LEU A 151 -0.10 21.36 -2.20
N CYS A 152 -0.26 20.04 -2.29
CA CYS A 152 -0.12 19.17 -1.12
C CYS A 152 1.27 19.30 -0.49
N LEU A 153 2.32 19.26 -1.32
CA LEU A 153 3.70 19.27 -0.85
C LEU A 153 4.18 20.65 -0.38
N THR A 154 3.66 21.74 -0.94
CA THR A 154 4.16 23.11 -0.68
C THR A 154 3.30 23.91 0.31
N THR A 155 2.16 23.36 0.75
CA THR A 155 1.30 23.99 1.76
C THR A 155 1.34 23.25 3.10
N GLY A 156 1.13 24.00 4.20
CA GLY A 156 1.12 23.47 5.57
C GLY A 156 2.33 23.89 6.42
N ASP A 157 2.33 23.44 7.68
CA ASP A 157 3.36 23.79 8.67
C ASP A 157 4.69 23.03 8.45
N TYR A 158 4.62 21.90 7.75
CA TYR A 158 5.76 21.12 7.31
C TYR A 158 5.69 21.04 5.80
N ASN A 159 6.14 22.08 5.09
CA ASN A 159 6.08 22.12 3.64
C ASN A 159 7.44 21.91 2.98
N CYS A 160 7.40 21.36 1.78
CA CYS A 160 8.48 21.48 0.82
C CYS A 160 8.52 22.91 0.31
N THR A 161 9.72 23.45 0.17
CA THR A 161 9.97 24.65 -0.64
C THR A 161 9.67 24.33 -2.11
N GLN A 162 9.46 25.39 -2.90
CA GLN A 162 9.27 25.24 -4.34
C GLN A 162 10.47 24.56 -5.02
N ASP A 163 11.69 24.86 -4.56
CA ASP A 163 12.91 24.28 -5.11
C ASP A 163 13.00 22.77 -4.83
N GLU A 164 12.64 22.34 -3.62
CA GLU A 164 12.55 20.91 -3.27
C GLU A 164 11.48 20.19 -4.10
N PHE A 165 10.32 20.81 -4.29
CA PHE A 165 9.29 20.25 -5.18
C PHE A 165 9.80 20.11 -6.61
N ASN A 166 10.47 21.13 -7.15
CA ASN A 166 11.03 21.09 -8.50
C ASN A 166 12.13 20.02 -8.63
N GLN A 167 12.95 19.82 -7.59
CA GLN A 167 13.94 18.75 -7.53
C GLN A 167 13.27 17.36 -7.58
N LEU A 168 12.25 17.14 -6.74
CA LEU A 168 11.47 15.89 -6.73
C LEU A 168 10.82 15.63 -8.09
N LYS A 169 10.17 16.64 -8.68
CA LYS A 169 9.53 16.55 -10.00
C LYS A 169 10.53 16.22 -11.10
N THR A 170 11.69 16.87 -11.09
CA THR A 170 12.76 16.61 -12.08
C THR A 170 13.24 15.17 -11.98
N ALA A 171 13.53 14.67 -10.78
CA ALA A 171 13.97 13.29 -10.58
C ALA A 171 12.89 12.26 -10.90
N ALA A 172 11.64 12.54 -10.54
CA ALA A 172 10.49 11.70 -10.84
C ALA A 172 10.25 11.53 -12.35
N CYS A 173 10.54 12.58 -13.14
CA CYS A 173 10.31 12.62 -14.57
C CYS A 173 11.55 12.31 -15.43
N SER A 174 12.73 12.13 -14.85
CA SER A 174 13.95 11.84 -15.62
C SER A 174 14.10 10.38 -16.04
N VAL A 175 13.30 9.47 -15.46
CA VAL A 175 13.26 8.05 -15.85
C VAL A 175 11.90 7.77 -16.48
N ASN A 176 11.91 7.39 -17.77
CA ASN A 176 10.71 7.18 -18.57
C ASN A 176 10.31 5.69 -18.73
N SER A 177 11.07 4.78 -18.15
CA SER A 177 10.82 3.34 -18.22
C SER A 177 10.92 2.69 -16.84
N THR A 178 9.99 1.78 -16.57
CA THR A 178 10.03 0.85 -15.43
C THR A 178 9.73 -0.56 -15.93
N THR A 179 10.19 -1.56 -15.19
CA THR A 179 9.83 -2.97 -15.39
C THR A 179 8.54 -3.35 -14.65
N VAL A 180 7.99 -2.45 -13.83
CA VAL A 180 6.76 -2.69 -13.05
C VAL A 180 5.53 -2.53 -13.94
N ASP A 181 4.52 -3.38 -13.75
CA ASP A 181 3.23 -3.25 -14.43
C ASP A 181 2.54 -1.94 -14.00
N GLN A 182 2.13 -1.16 -15.00
CA GLN A 182 1.53 0.17 -14.86
C GLN A 182 0.05 0.21 -15.33
N ASN A 183 -0.57 -0.93 -15.63
CA ASN A 183 -1.90 -0.96 -16.22
C ASN A 183 -2.96 -0.30 -15.31
N PHE A 184 -2.97 -0.64 -14.03
CA PHE A 184 -3.96 -0.13 -13.09
C PHE A 184 -3.82 1.37 -12.82
N SER A 185 -2.61 1.87 -12.60
CA SER A 185 -2.33 3.30 -12.43
C SER A 185 -2.72 4.11 -13.67
N ARG A 186 -2.44 3.61 -14.88
CA ARG A 186 -2.88 4.27 -16.12
C ARG A 186 -4.40 4.32 -16.23
N ALA A 187 -5.10 3.23 -15.88
CA ALA A 187 -6.56 3.23 -15.84
C ALA A 187 -7.10 4.24 -14.83
N LEU A 188 -6.52 4.31 -13.62
CA LEU A 188 -6.87 5.32 -12.61
C LEU A 188 -6.71 6.75 -13.14
N LEU A 189 -5.58 7.06 -13.80
CA LEU A 189 -5.33 8.39 -14.37
C LEU A 189 -6.28 8.73 -15.53
N ASN A 190 -6.84 7.74 -16.21
CA ASN A 190 -7.81 7.93 -17.29
C ASN A 190 -9.26 8.13 -16.78
N THR A 191 -9.51 7.95 -15.48
CA THR A 191 -10.80 8.28 -14.88
C THR A 191 -10.92 9.78 -14.57
N THR A 192 -12.15 10.26 -14.41
CA THR A 192 -12.43 11.65 -14.02
C THR A 192 -11.94 11.94 -12.60
N SER A 193 -11.63 13.20 -12.31
CA SER A 193 -11.21 13.64 -10.96
C SER A 193 -12.27 13.35 -9.88
N LYS A 194 -13.56 13.40 -10.26
CA LYS A 194 -14.68 13.01 -9.38
C LYS A 194 -14.62 11.53 -9.05
N CYS A 195 -14.41 10.66 -10.04
CA CYS A 195 -14.26 9.22 -9.84
C CYS A 195 -13.01 8.92 -8.98
N GLN A 196 -11.87 9.51 -9.29
CA GLN A 196 -10.63 9.41 -8.48
C GLN A 196 -10.83 9.77 -7.01
N SER A 197 -11.55 10.85 -6.74
CA SER A 197 -11.91 11.25 -5.37
C SER A 197 -12.77 10.20 -4.68
N MET A 198 -13.75 9.62 -5.39
CA MET A 198 -14.63 8.60 -4.82
C MET A 198 -13.89 7.28 -4.56
N ILE A 199 -13.00 6.86 -5.46
CA ILE A 199 -12.13 5.69 -5.25
C ILE A 199 -11.34 5.84 -3.94
N SER A 200 -10.77 7.04 -3.72
CA SER A 200 -10.03 7.34 -2.49
C SER A 200 -10.92 7.33 -1.25
N HIS A 201 -12.13 7.88 -1.37
CA HIS A 201 -13.11 7.86 -0.29
C HIS A 201 -13.50 6.42 0.09
N CYS A 202 -13.91 5.62 -0.89
CA CYS A 202 -14.35 4.24 -0.72
C CYS A 202 -13.26 3.33 -0.16
N ALA A 203 -12.03 3.46 -0.66
CA ALA A 203 -10.92 2.70 -0.10
C ALA A 203 -10.56 3.16 1.32
N GLY A 204 -10.74 4.45 1.64
CA GLY A 204 -10.53 4.99 2.97
C GLY A 204 -11.60 4.58 4.01
N THR A 205 -12.80 4.18 3.57
CA THR A 205 -13.88 3.72 4.45
C THR A 205 -13.88 2.20 4.66
N SER A 206 -13.21 1.43 3.79
CA SER A 206 -13.03 -0.02 3.93
C SER A 206 -11.59 -0.38 4.26
N THR A 207 -11.34 -0.84 5.49
CA THR A 207 -10.02 -1.32 5.93
C THR A 207 -9.48 -2.43 5.02
N GLU A 208 -10.35 -3.34 4.57
CA GLU A 208 -9.97 -4.43 3.66
C GLU A 208 -9.52 -3.88 2.31
N ALA A 209 -10.28 -2.94 1.73
CA ALA A 209 -9.93 -2.33 0.44
C ALA A 209 -8.61 -1.56 0.52
N TRP A 210 -8.42 -0.82 1.62
CA TRP A 210 -7.17 -0.13 1.90
C TRP A 210 -6.00 -1.10 1.93
N ILE A 211 -6.09 -2.17 2.72
CA ILE A 211 -5.03 -3.18 2.84
C ILE A 211 -4.75 -3.83 1.49
N ASP A 212 -5.77 -4.21 0.73
CA ASP A 212 -5.61 -4.82 -0.60
C ASP A 212 -4.85 -3.89 -1.55
N VAL A 213 -5.13 -2.58 -1.52
CA VAL A 213 -4.32 -1.60 -2.27
C VAL A 213 -2.86 -1.57 -1.77
N LEU A 214 -2.62 -1.58 -0.46
CA LEU A 214 -1.25 -1.57 0.10
C LEU A 214 -0.41 -2.77 -0.36
N VAL A 215 -1.04 -3.92 -0.53
CA VAL A 215 -0.39 -5.16 -0.97
C VAL A 215 -0.44 -5.36 -2.49
N GLN A 216 -0.89 -4.36 -3.25
CA GLN A 216 -1.05 -4.39 -4.71
C GLN A 216 -2.04 -5.44 -5.22
N LYS A 217 -3.02 -5.84 -4.40
CA LYS A 217 -4.15 -6.69 -4.78
C LYS A 217 -5.32 -5.86 -5.28
N TYR A 218 -5.07 -5.04 -6.30
CA TYR A 218 -6.07 -4.10 -6.80
C TYR A 218 -7.36 -4.80 -7.26
N CYS A 219 -7.25 -5.99 -7.87
CA CYS A 219 -8.42 -6.75 -8.31
C CYS A 219 -9.31 -7.19 -7.14
N ASP A 220 -8.71 -7.60 -6.03
CA ASP A 220 -9.45 -8.00 -4.83
C ASP A 220 -10.12 -6.79 -4.19
N SER A 221 -9.42 -5.64 -4.12
CA SER A 221 -9.99 -4.40 -3.61
C SER A 221 -11.26 -3.94 -4.36
N LEU A 222 -11.34 -4.22 -5.67
CA LEU A 222 -12.50 -3.89 -6.51
C LEU A 222 -13.65 -4.90 -6.40
N LYS A 223 -13.42 -6.07 -5.78
CA LYS A 223 -14.41 -7.14 -5.60
C LYS A 223 -15.00 -7.19 -4.20
N ILE A 224 -14.55 -6.32 -3.29
CA ILE A 224 -15.02 -6.29 -1.91
C ILE A 224 -16.53 -6.02 -1.89
N ASN A 225 -17.22 -6.87 -1.15
CA ASN A 225 -18.61 -6.72 -0.79
C ASN A 225 -18.67 -6.67 0.73
N SER A 226 -19.09 -5.53 1.27
CA SER A 226 -19.19 -5.31 2.71
C SER A 226 -20.63 -5.00 3.10
N ASP A 227 -20.90 -4.93 4.41
CA ASP A 227 -22.20 -4.48 4.91
C ASP A 227 -22.53 -3.04 4.49
N ALA A 228 -21.51 -2.24 4.15
CA ALA A 228 -21.65 -0.87 3.63
C ALA A 228 -21.91 -0.82 2.10
N GLY A 229 -21.98 -1.97 1.43
CA GLY A 229 -22.14 -2.09 -0.02
C GLY A 229 -20.91 -2.67 -0.71
N SER A 230 -21.05 -2.90 -2.02
CA SER A 230 -19.96 -3.31 -2.89
C SER A 230 -19.03 -2.14 -3.25
N ALA A 231 -17.79 -2.43 -3.61
CA ALA A 231 -16.87 -1.43 -4.14
C ALA A 231 -17.46 -0.70 -5.36
N GLU A 232 -18.17 -1.42 -6.24
CA GLU A 232 -18.84 -0.83 -7.40
C GLU A 232 -19.93 0.19 -7.00
N GLU A 233 -20.79 -0.18 -6.06
CA GLU A 233 -21.85 0.70 -5.54
C GLU A 233 -21.26 1.97 -4.93
N CYS A 234 -20.20 1.83 -4.13
CA CYS A 234 -19.52 2.98 -3.53
C CYS A 234 -18.90 3.89 -4.61
N PHE A 235 -18.22 3.33 -5.61
CA PHE A 235 -17.56 4.12 -6.65
C PHE A 235 -18.58 4.89 -7.50
N LYS A 236 -19.75 4.30 -7.73
CA LYS A 236 -20.82 4.89 -8.55
C LYS A 236 -21.76 5.78 -7.74
N GLN A 237 -21.57 5.89 -6.42
CA GLN A 237 -22.36 6.75 -5.55
C GLN A 237 -22.37 8.19 -6.08
N ASP A 238 -23.55 8.82 -6.06
CA ASP A 238 -23.78 10.18 -6.57
C ASP A 238 -23.31 10.41 -8.02
N GLY A 239 -23.24 9.34 -8.82
CA GLY A 239 -22.71 9.37 -10.17
C GLY A 239 -21.26 9.86 -10.21
N ALA A 240 -20.43 9.45 -9.25
CA ALA A 240 -19.02 9.84 -9.19
C ALA A 240 -18.17 9.12 -10.25
N CYS A 241 -18.31 7.80 -10.34
CA CYS A 241 -17.78 6.99 -11.44
C CYS A 241 -18.90 6.51 -12.36
N THR A 242 -18.63 6.48 -13.66
CA THR A 242 -19.45 5.78 -14.66
C THR A 242 -19.17 4.27 -14.66
N SER A 243 -20.08 3.47 -15.19
CA SER A 243 -19.82 2.03 -15.38
C SER A 243 -18.59 1.77 -16.26
N ALA A 244 -18.37 2.59 -17.29
CA ALA A 244 -17.23 2.45 -18.19
C ALA A 244 -15.88 2.72 -17.47
N GLU A 245 -15.83 3.70 -16.57
CA GLU A 245 -14.63 3.93 -15.73
C GLU A 245 -14.40 2.76 -14.78
N PHE A 246 -15.44 2.24 -14.14
CA PHE A 246 -15.32 1.08 -13.25
C PHE A 246 -14.86 -0.18 -14.00
N ASP A 247 -15.45 -0.48 -15.15
CA ASP A 247 -15.06 -1.61 -16.00
C ASP A 247 -13.61 -1.50 -16.48
N MET A 248 -13.15 -0.27 -16.80
CA MET A 248 -11.76 -0.02 -17.16
C MET A 248 -10.80 -0.33 -16.00
N LEU A 249 -11.13 0.09 -14.78
CA LEU A 249 -10.35 -0.20 -13.58
C LEU A 249 -10.31 -1.70 -13.30
N LYS A 250 -11.48 -2.37 -13.38
CA LYS A 250 -11.60 -3.81 -13.17
C LYS A 250 -10.79 -4.59 -14.20
N LEU A 251 -10.88 -4.22 -15.47
CA LEU A 251 -10.09 -4.84 -16.54
C LEU A 251 -8.58 -4.64 -16.33
N ALA A 252 -8.16 -3.45 -15.93
CA ALA A 252 -6.75 -3.15 -15.69
C ALA A 252 -6.18 -3.86 -14.44
N ALA A 253 -7.00 -4.08 -13.41
CA ALA A 253 -6.60 -4.73 -12.17
C ALA A 253 -6.67 -6.26 -12.25
N CYS A 254 -7.69 -6.81 -12.89
CA CYS A 254 -7.99 -8.24 -12.92
C CYS A 254 -7.50 -8.94 -14.21
N GLY A 255 -7.09 -8.17 -15.21
CA GLY A 255 -6.84 -8.65 -16.56
C GLY A 255 -8.14 -8.90 -17.33
N GLN A 256 -8.00 -9.30 -18.60
CA GLN A 256 -9.12 -9.91 -19.30
C GLN A 256 -9.40 -11.24 -18.62
N GLU A 257 -10.61 -11.42 -18.08
CA GLU A 257 -11.13 -12.76 -17.90
C GLU A 257 -11.08 -13.37 -19.30
N THR A 258 -10.08 -14.21 -19.58
CA THR A 258 -10.13 -15.10 -20.72
C THR A 258 -11.35 -15.94 -20.46
N THR A 259 -12.49 -15.52 -21.01
CA THR A 259 -13.62 -16.39 -21.28
C THR A 259 -13.03 -17.49 -22.11
N THR A 260 -12.62 -18.56 -21.44
CA THR A 260 -12.34 -19.84 -22.05
C THR A 260 -13.68 -20.22 -22.65
N SER A 261 -13.92 -19.77 -23.89
CA SER A 261 -14.93 -20.33 -24.74
C SER A 261 -14.57 -21.80 -24.81
N THR A 262 -15.30 -22.60 -24.02
CA THR A 262 -15.30 -24.05 -24.14
C THR A 262 -15.80 -24.36 -25.54
N VAL A 263 -14.89 -24.30 -26.51
CA VAL A 263 -15.07 -24.97 -27.79
C VAL A 263 -15.06 -26.45 -27.40
N ILE A 264 -16.27 -27.01 -27.31
CA ILE A 264 -16.49 -28.44 -27.16
C ILE A 264 -15.88 -29.08 -28.41
N SER A 265 -14.60 -29.44 -28.31
CA SER A 265 -13.93 -30.26 -29.30
C SER A 265 -14.33 -31.71 -29.03
N PRO A 266 -14.89 -32.44 -30.01
CA PRO A 266 -15.36 -33.80 -29.80
C PRO A 266 -14.20 -34.74 -29.43
N THR A 267 -14.39 -35.35 -28.27
CA THR A 267 -13.78 -36.54 -27.67
C THR A 267 -12.68 -37.25 -28.47
N SER A 268 -11.47 -37.27 -27.91
CA SER A 268 -10.50 -38.35 -28.08
C SER A 268 -10.05 -38.83 -26.69
N PRO A 269 -10.05 -40.13 -26.39
CA PRO A 269 -9.69 -40.62 -25.07
C PRO A 269 -8.17 -40.64 -24.90
N ARG A 270 -7.73 -40.61 -23.62
CA ARG A 270 -6.49 -41.20 -23.08
C ARG A 270 -5.33 -40.22 -22.76
N ASN A 271 -5.16 -39.88 -21.48
CA ASN A 271 -4.21 -40.52 -20.56
C ASN A 271 -4.19 -39.78 -19.20
N THR A 272 -4.18 -40.58 -18.14
CA THR A 272 -4.16 -40.18 -16.73
C THR A 272 -2.83 -39.51 -16.36
N ALA A 273 -2.88 -38.27 -15.89
CA ALA A 273 -1.77 -37.62 -15.20
C ALA A 273 -2.27 -37.00 -13.89
N THR A 274 -1.61 -37.38 -12.81
CA THR A 274 -1.88 -37.03 -11.42
C THR A 274 -1.65 -35.54 -11.18
N ASN A 275 -2.69 -34.80 -10.77
CA ASN A 275 -2.58 -33.41 -10.34
C ASN A 275 -2.28 -33.33 -8.83
N ILE A 276 -1.25 -32.58 -8.48
CA ILE A 276 -0.95 -32.16 -7.10
C ILE A 276 -1.79 -30.92 -6.84
N SER A 277 -2.72 -31.04 -5.88
CA SER A 277 -3.57 -29.95 -5.38
C SER A 277 -2.76 -29.04 -4.47
N VAL A 278 -2.66 -27.75 -4.83
CA VAL A 278 -2.16 -26.70 -3.93
C VAL A 278 -3.37 -26.20 -3.14
N ALA A 279 -3.38 -26.48 -1.84
CA ALA A 279 -4.45 -26.07 -0.93
C ALA A 279 -4.45 -24.55 -0.76
N SER A 280 -5.54 -23.90 -1.15
CA SER A 280 -5.84 -22.51 -0.81
C SER A 280 -6.06 -22.39 0.69
N VAL A 281 -5.21 -21.63 1.37
CA VAL A 281 -5.40 -21.27 2.78
C VAL A 281 -6.46 -20.18 2.85
N ILE A 282 -7.69 -20.57 3.18
CA ILE A 282 -8.80 -19.65 3.47
C ILE A 282 -8.60 -19.13 4.89
N PHE A 283 -8.32 -17.83 5.03
CA PHE A 283 -8.33 -17.13 6.31
C PHE A 283 -9.79 -16.86 6.71
N VAL A 284 -10.27 -17.57 7.74
CA VAL A 284 -11.54 -17.25 8.40
C VAL A 284 -11.24 -16.32 9.56
N LEU A 285 -11.53 -15.03 9.40
CA LEU A 285 -11.55 -14.07 10.51
C LEU A 285 -12.86 -14.26 11.28
N SER A 286 -12.80 -14.88 12.45
CA SER A 286 -13.94 -14.94 13.36
C SER A 286 -14.12 -13.59 14.06
N LEU A 287 -15.13 -12.83 13.63
CA LEU A 287 -15.60 -11.63 14.31
C LEU A 287 -16.38 -12.06 15.58
N SER A 288 -15.76 -11.95 16.75
CA SER A 288 -16.48 -12.03 18.02
C SER A 288 -17.19 -10.70 18.27
N ALA A 289 -18.49 -10.65 17.98
CA ALA A 289 -19.35 -9.54 18.36
C ALA A 289 -19.49 -9.48 19.90
N ALA A 290 -18.78 -8.57 20.53
CA ALA A 290 -19.02 -8.21 21.93
C ALA A 290 -20.21 -7.24 21.98
N PHE A 291 -21.38 -7.78 22.31
CA PHE A 291 -22.56 -7.04 22.71
C PHE A 291 -22.26 -6.27 24.02
N CYS A 292 -22.08 -4.95 23.95
CA CYS A 292 -22.25 -4.09 25.13
C CYS A 292 -23.75 -3.84 25.33
N GLY A 293 -24.38 -4.70 26.14
CA GLY A 293 -25.68 -4.44 26.74
C GLY A 293 -25.58 -3.27 27.72
N GLY A 294 -26.51 -2.34 27.62
CA GLY A 294 -26.62 -1.18 28.50
C GLY A 294 -26.99 -1.55 29.93
N PHE A 295 -26.61 -0.66 30.85
CA PHE A 295 -27.25 -0.49 32.14
C PHE A 295 -27.23 1.01 32.47
N PHE A 296 -28.44 1.56 32.65
CA PHE A 296 -28.86 2.83 33.26
C PHE A 296 -27.95 4.05 33.21
#